data_AF-A0A959Y6V3-F1
#
_entry.id   AF-A0A959Y6V3-F1
#
_cell.length_a   1.000
_cell.length_b   1.000
_cell.length_c   1.000
_cell.angle_alpha   90.00
_cell.angle_beta   90.00
_cell.angle_gamma   90.00
#
_symmetry.space_group_name_H-M   'P 1'
#
loop_
_entity.id
_entity.type
_entity.pdbx_description
1 polymer ?
#
loop_
_entity_poly.entity_id
_entity_poly.type
_entity_poly.pdbx_seq_one_letter_code
_entity_poly.pdbx_strand_id
1 'polypeptide(L)'
;STGFYLTALNFLRKEGFAAYANTGTWATGAVKEAQSIGRVEVVASGEADNFTRIPKGFAIPQDADYFHFTSNNTIYGTQYKAFPDAGKVPVVCDMSSDIFSRPVNVADFAMIYAG
;
A
#
# COMPACT_ATOMS: atom_id res chain seq x y z
N SER A 1 3.04 -9.09 -8.66
CA SER A 1 4.40 -8.53 -8.92
C SER A 1 5.31 -9.10 -7.85
N THR A 2 6.60 -9.36 -8.13
CA THR A 2 7.52 -9.88 -7.08
C THR A 2 7.68 -8.90 -5.91
N GLY A 3 7.46 -7.59 -6.14
CA GLY A 3 7.47 -6.58 -5.09
C GLY A 3 6.43 -6.81 -4.00
N PHE A 4 5.28 -7.42 -4.32
CA PHE A 4 4.21 -7.73 -3.36
C PHE A 4 4.71 -8.75 -2.33
N TYR A 5 5.15 -9.91 -2.82
CA TYR A 5 5.71 -10.99 -2.01
C TYR A 5 6.96 -10.57 -1.23
N LEU A 6 7.94 -9.93 -1.90
CA LEU A 6 9.21 -9.55 -1.26
C LEU A 6 9.02 -8.50 -0.17
N THR A 7 8.08 -7.57 -0.33
CA THR A 7 7.74 -6.60 0.72
C THR A 7 7.31 -7.34 1.99
N ALA A 8 6.33 -8.24 1.87
CA ALA A 8 5.81 -8.96 3.02
C ALA A 8 6.88 -9.85 3.67
N LEU A 9 7.71 -10.56 2.89
CA LEU A 9 8.79 -11.38 3.47
C LEU A 9 9.84 -10.59 4.26
N ASN A 10 10.11 -9.34 3.89
CA ASN A 10 11.17 -8.55 4.51
C ASN A 10 10.67 -7.64 5.64
N PHE A 11 9.43 -7.13 5.55
CA PHE A 11 8.89 -6.17 6.50
C PHE A 11 7.88 -6.75 7.49
N LEU A 12 7.21 -7.87 7.17
CA LEU A 12 6.21 -8.46 8.07
C LEU A 12 6.89 -9.34 9.12
N ARG A 13 6.74 -8.96 10.40
CA ARG A 13 7.21 -9.78 11.52
C ARG A 13 6.25 -10.93 11.77
N LYS A 14 6.79 -12.07 12.22
CA LYS A 14 6.01 -13.30 12.47
C LYS A 14 4.80 -13.09 13.38
N GLU A 15 4.96 -12.30 14.45
CA GLU A 15 3.90 -11.98 15.43
C GLU A 15 3.32 -10.56 15.23
N GLY A 16 3.70 -9.89 14.14
CA GLY A 16 3.23 -8.55 13.80
C GLY A 16 2.06 -8.56 12.82
N PHE A 17 1.77 -7.40 12.25
CA PHE A 17 0.79 -7.26 11.17
C PHE A 17 1.15 -6.09 10.26
N ALA A 18 0.69 -6.15 9.02
CA ALA A 18 0.83 -5.05 8.07
C ALA A 18 -0.52 -4.36 7.83
N ALA A 19 -0.50 -3.04 7.72
CA ALA A 19 -1.65 -2.25 7.33
C ALA A 19 -1.66 -2.04 5.81
N TYR A 20 -2.82 -2.15 5.17
CA TYR A 20 -2.96 -2.02 3.71
C TYR A 20 -4.12 -1.11 3.33
N ALA A 21 -3.94 -0.32 2.26
CA ALA A 21 -5.03 0.35 1.56
C ALA A 21 -5.36 -0.39 0.25
N ASN A 22 -6.51 -1.08 0.21
CA ASN A 22 -6.98 -1.80 -0.98
C ASN A 22 -7.79 -0.89 -1.91
N THR A 23 -7.10 -0.19 -2.82
CA THR A 23 -7.73 0.81 -3.71
C THR A 23 -7.85 0.41 -5.18
N GLY A 24 -7.52 -0.84 -5.53
CA GLY A 24 -7.62 -1.32 -6.90
C GLY A 24 -7.02 -2.71 -7.09
N THR A 25 -6.99 -3.18 -8.34
CA THR A 25 -6.56 -4.53 -8.70
C THR A 25 -5.18 -4.91 -8.15
N TRP A 26 -4.21 -3.99 -8.25
CA TRP A 26 -2.84 -4.23 -7.81
C TRP A 26 -2.72 -4.29 -6.29
N ALA A 27 -3.38 -3.36 -5.59
CA ALA A 27 -3.46 -3.36 -4.13
C ALA A 27 -4.16 -4.62 -3.60
N THR A 28 -5.23 -5.09 -4.27
CA THR A 28 -5.88 -6.36 -3.95
C THR A 28 -4.90 -7.54 -4.11
N GLY A 29 -4.08 -7.54 -5.16
CA GLY A 29 -3.02 -8.53 -5.34
C GLY A 29 -2.00 -8.51 -4.21
N ALA A 30 -1.52 -7.32 -3.83
CA ALA A 30 -0.56 -7.14 -2.76
C ALA A 30 -1.11 -7.61 -1.39
N VAL A 31 -2.37 -7.31 -1.09
CA VAL A 31 -3.06 -7.81 0.11
C VAL A 31 -3.11 -9.34 0.12
N LYS A 32 -3.51 -9.97 -0.99
CA LYS A 32 -3.61 -11.44 -1.09
C LYS A 32 -2.26 -12.12 -0.89
N GLU A 33 -1.20 -11.58 -1.49
CA GLU A 33 0.15 -12.14 -1.32
C GLU A 33 0.64 -11.99 0.13
N ALA A 34 0.44 -10.82 0.76
CA ALA A 34 0.83 -10.61 2.15
C ALA A 34 0.06 -11.49 3.14
N GLN A 35 -1.24 -11.72 2.91
CA GLN A 35 -2.08 -12.64 3.70
C GLN A 35 -1.59 -14.09 3.66
N SER A 36 -0.90 -14.49 2.60
CA SER A 36 -0.29 -15.82 2.51
C SER A 36 0.95 -15.97 3.42
N ILE A 37 1.53 -14.86 3.87
CA ILE A 37 2.74 -14.81 4.69
C ILE A 37 2.41 -14.53 6.16
N GLY A 38 1.44 -13.66 6.45
CA GLY A 38 1.08 -13.31 7.82
C GLY A 38 -0.16 -12.45 7.94
N ARG A 39 -0.33 -11.81 9.10
CA ARG A 39 -1.52 -11.01 9.41
C ARG A 39 -1.52 -9.69 8.63
N VAL A 40 -2.65 -9.40 7.99
CA VAL A 40 -2.90 -8.15 7.25
C VAL A 40 -4.17 -7.50 7.76
N GLU A 41 -4.13 -6.18 7.94
CA GLU A 41 -5.27 -5.34 8.27
C GLU A 41 -5.53 -4.36 7.12
N VAL A 42 -6.71 -4.44 6.50
CA VAL A 42 -7.11 -3.51 5.43
C VAL A 42 -7.77 -2.30 6.08
N VAL A 43 -7.03 -1.21 6.19
CA VAL A 43 -7.46 0.02 6.89
C VAL A 43 -8.27 0.96 6.00
N ALA A 44 -8.19 0.77 4.69
CA ALA A 44 -8.98 1.46 3.69
C ALA A 44 -9.27 0.53 2.52
N SER A 45 -10.53 0.48 2.05
CA SER A 45 -10.88 -0.29 0.85
C SER A 45 -11.84 0.48 -0.05
N GLY A 46 -11.53 0.53 -1.35
CA GLY A 46 -12.42 1.05 -2.39
C GLY A 46 -13.34 -0.02 -2.99
N GLU A 47 -13.25 -1.27 -2.54
CA GLU A 47 -13.92 -2.42 -3.15
C GLU A 47 -15.45 -2.27 -3.19
N ALA A 48 -16.06 -1.75 -2.12
CA ALA A 48 -17.50 -1.51 -2.03
C ALA A 48 -18.03 -0.52 -3.11
N ASP A 49 -17.15 0.36 -3.60
CA ASP A 49 -17.47 1.37 -4.60
C ASP A 49 -16.86 1.04 -5.98
N ASN A 50 -16.56 -0.25 -6.23
CA ASN A 50 -15.86 -0.71 -7.44
C ASN A 50 -14.58 0.07 -7.74
N PHE A 51 -13.85 0.47 -6.70
CA PHE A 51 -12.58 1.22 -6.75
C PHE A 51 -12.65 2.56 -7.50
N THR A 52 -13.84 3.14 -7.64
CA THR A 52 -14.07 4.44 -8.32
C THR A 52 -13.50 5.63 -7.56
N ARG A 53 -13.16 5.45 -6.27
CA ARG A 53 -12.54 6.46 -5.42
C ARG A 53 -11.59 5.84 -4.40
N ILE A 54 -10.65 6.64 -3.94
CA ILE A 54 -9.76 6.32 -2.82
C ILE A 54 -10.45 6.78 -1.52
N PRO A 55 -10.69 5.89 -0.54
CA PRO A 55 -11.25 6.27 0.76
C PRO A 55 -10.38 7.31 1.48
N LYS A 56 -11.02 8.19 2.26
CA LYS A 56 -10.36 9.27 3.01
C LYS A 56 -10.66 9.14 4.51
N GLY A 57 -9.81 9.73 5.34
CA GLY A 57 -10.04 9.82 6.79
C GLY A 57 -9.87 8.48 7.52
N PHE A 58 -9.19 7.50 6.92
CA PHE A 58 -8.81 6.28 7.61
C PHE A 58 -7.59 6.52 8.50
N ALA A 59 -7.50 5.78 9.60
CA ALA A 59 -6.36 5.80 10.49
C ALA A 59 -5.41 4.64 10.16
N ILE A 60 -4.11 4.88 10.30
CA ILE A 60 -3.07 3.86 10.15
C ILE A 60 -2.62 3.45 11.55
N PRO A 61 -2.80 2.19 11.97
CA PRO A 61 -2.36 1.69 13.27
C PRO A 61 -0.86 1.93 13.47
N GLN A 62 -0.50 2.60 14.56
CA GLN A 62 0.89 3.02 14.82
C GLN A 62 1.79 1.89 15.35
N ASP A 63 1.23 0.71 15.54
CA ASP A 63 1.89 -0.54 15.91
C ASP A 63 2.00 -1.53 14.73
N ALA A 64 1.53 -1.15 13.53
CA ALA A 64 1.73 -1.93 12.32
C ALA A 64 3.23 -1.98 11.95
N ASP A 65 3.66 -3.12 11.40
CA ASP A 65 5.03 -3.33 10.96
C ASP A 65 5.39 -2.44 9.77
N TYR A 66 4.43 -2.26 8.87
CA TYR A 66 4.47 -1.32 7.76
C TYR A 66 3.06 -1.02 7.25
N PHE A 67 2.94 0.07 6.51
CA PHE A 67 1.76 0.44 5.75
C PHE A 67 2.05 0.32 4.25
N HIS A 68 1.17 -0.36 3.52
CA HIS A 68 1.28 -0.55 2.07
C HIS A 68 0.11 0.07 1.31
N PHE A 69 0.41 0.75 0.20
CA PHE A 69 -0.59 1.19 -0.76
C PHE A 69 -0.01 1.26 -2.18
N THR A 70 -0.91 1.31 -3.16
CA THR A 70 -0.58 1.56 -4.57
C THR A 70 -0.87 3.02 -4.92
N SER A 71 0.12 3.76 -5.41
CA SER A 71 0.01 5.20 -5.73
C SER A 71 -0.98 5.47 -6.87
N ASN A 72 -0.97 4.62 -7.90
CA ASN A 72 -1.75 4.75 -9.12
C ASN A 72 -2.41 3.43 -9.52
N ASN A 73 -3.73 3.42 -9.63
CA ASN A 73 -4.52 2.23 -9.98
C ASN A 73 -4.90 2.27 -11.47
N THR A 74 -4.07 1.65 -12.31
CA THR A 74 -4.22 1.74 -13.78
C THR A 74 -5.56 1.26 -14.33
N ILE A 75 -6.18 0.26 -13.70
CA ILE A 75 -7.46 -0.31 -14.17
C ILE A 75 -8.64 0.64 -13.90
N TYR A 76 -8.60 1.37 -12.79
CA TYR A 76 -9.72 2.22 -12.34
C TYR A 76 -9.46 3.72 -12.54
N GLY A 77 -8.24 4.10 -12.94
CA GLY A 77 -7.88 5.50 -13.20
C GLY A 77 -7.83 6.36 -11.94
N THR A 78 -7.70 5.78 -10.75
CA THR A 78 -7.59 6.50 -9.48
C THR A 78 -6.14 6.61 -9.03
N GLN A 79 -5.73 7.80 -8.57
CA GLN A 79 -4.35 8.08 -8.16
C GLN A 79 -4.33 8.93 -6.89
N TYR A 80 -3.44 8.60 -5.95
CA TYR A 80 -3.14 9.44 -4.80
C TYR A 80 -2.48 10.75 -5.26
N LYS A 81 -3.14 11.89 -5.00
CA LYS A 81 -2.57 13.22 -5.26
C LYS A 81 -1.69 13.70 -4.09
N ALA A 82 -2.07 13.33 -2.88
CA ALA A 82 -1.28 13.42 -1.66
C ALA A 82 -1.18 12.03 -1.05
N PHE A 83 -0.05 11.73 -0.42
CA PHE A 83 0.18 10.44 0.23
C PHE A 83 -0.41 10.43 1.65
N PRO A 84 -0.87 9.28 2.16
CA PRO A 84 -1.34 9.15 3.54
C PRO A 84 -0.23 9.45 4.55
N ASP A 85 -0.57 10.12 5.64
CA ASP A 85 0.34 10.29 6.79
C ASP A 85 0.30 9.01 7.64
N ALA A 86 1.43 8.31 7.71
CA ALA A 86 1.58 7.08 8.48
C ALA A 86 2.24 7.29 9.84
N GLY A 87 2.56 8.54 10.22
CA GLY A 87 3.27 8.85 11.46
C GLY A 87 4.64 8.17 11.50
N LYS A 88 4.84 7.26 12.46
CA LYS A 88 6.11 6.52 12.63
C LYS A 88 6.17 5.19 11.88
N VAL A 89 5.09 4.79 11.22
CA VAL A 89 4.97 3.48 10.57
C VAL A 89 5.73 3.51 9.23
N PRO A 90 6.62 2.53 8.96
CA PRO A 90 7.29 2.43 7.67
C PRO A 90 6.30 2.35 6.51
N VAL A 91 6.48 3.20 5.49
CA VAL A 91 5.61 3.22 4.31
C VAL A 91 6.25 2.47 3.16
N VAL A 92 5.50 1.54 2.57
CA VAL A 92 5.85 0.84 1.34
C VAL A 92 4.86 1.22 0.24
N CYS A 93 5.35 1.66 -0.91
CA CYS A 93 4.50 2.09 -2.01
C CYS A 93 4.81 1.36 -3.31
N ASP A 94 3.76 0.82 -3.92
CA ASP A 94 3.76 0.38 -5.31
C ASP A 94 3.57 1.60 -6.23
N MET A 95 4.65 1.98 -6.93
CA MET A 95 4.66 3.06 -7.93
C MET A 95 4.90 2.52 -9.34
N SER A 96 4.54 1.26 -9.61
CA SER A 96 4.84 0.58 -10.89
C SER A 96 4.33 1.30 -12.14
N SER A 97 3.29 2.11 -12.01
CA SER A 97 2.67 2.82 -13.15
C SER A 97 2.81 4.34 -13.11
N ASP A 98 3.51 4.89 -12.12
CA ASP A 98 3.71 6.34 -12.00
C ASP A 98 5.07 6.77 -11.41
N ILE A 99 6.02 5.85 -11.22
CA ILE A 99 7.40 6.21 -10.87
C ILE A 99 7.98 7.18 -11.91
N PHE A 100 8.68 8.22 -11.45
CA PHE A 100 9.20 9.33 -12.27
C PHE A 100 8.16 10.15 -13.06
N SER A 101 6.86 9.96 -12.84
CA SER A 101 5.82 10.81 -13.46
C SER A 101 5.69 12.19 -12.77
N ARG A 102 6.16 12.31 -11.53
CA ARG A 102 6.14 13.53 -10.72
C ARG A 102 7.25 13.50 -9.65
N PRO A 103 7.63 14.66 -9.08
CA PRO A 103 8.50 14.70 -7.91
C PRO A 103 7.87 13.95 -6.73
N VAL A 104 8.69 13.17 -6.04
CA VAL A 104 8.33 12.41 -4.82
C VAL A 104 9.42 12.66 -3.80
N ASN A 105 9.02 12.99 -2.57
CA ASN A 105 9.95 13.02 -1.44
C ASN A 105 10.21 11.59 -0.97
N VAL A 106 11.30 10.99 -1.45
CA VAL A 106 11.64 9.59 -1.18
C VAL A 106 11.89 9.31 0.31
N ALA A 107 12.22 10.33 1.11
CA ALA A 107 12.43 10.20 2.55
C ALA A 107 11.15 9.81 3.32
N ASP A 108 9.97 10.01 2.72
CA ASP A 108 8.69 9.63 3.33
C ASP A 108 8.42 8.11 3.21
N PHE A 109 9.26 7.37 2.49
CA PHE A 109 9.05 5.96 2.18
C PHE A 109 10.20 5.09 2.69
N ALA A 110 9.86 3.99 3.34
CA ALA A 110 10.83 2.94 3.66
C ALA A 110 11.18 2.11 2.41
N MET A 111 10.22 1.93 1.51
CA MET A 111 10.44 1.28 0.23
C MET A 111 9.48 1.82 -0.84
N ILE A 112 10.04 2.09 -2.01
CA ILE A 112 9.27 2.29 -3.25
C ILE A 112 9.70 1.16 -4.19
N TYR A 113 8.74 0.48 -4.81
CA TYR A 113 9.02 -0.42 -5.91
C TYR A 113 8.19 -0.07 -7.13
N ALA A 114 8.71 -0.43 -8.30
CA ALA A 114 8.05 -0.25 -9.57
C ALA A 114 8.44 -1.40 -10.51
N GLY A 115 7.48 -2.28 -10.85
CA GLY A 115 7.70 -3.47 -11.69
C GLY A 115 6.46 -4.32 -11.91
#